data_AF-A0AAU9WI05-F1
#
_entry.id   AF-A0AAU9WI05-F1
#
_cell.length_a   1.000
_cell.length_b   1.000
_cell.length_c   1.000
_cell.angle_alpha   90.00
_cell.angle_beta   90.00
_cell.angle_gamma   90.00
#
_symmetry.space_group_name_H-M   'P 1'
#
loop_
_entity.id
_entity.type
_entity.pdbx_description
1 polymer ?
#
loop_
_entity_poly.entity_id
_entity_poly.type
_entity_poly.pdbx_seq_one_letter_code
_entity_poly.pdbx_strand_id
1 'polypeptide(L)'
;MASAAPTASSTKETTNYARLCRLLVDIGTQALRDTLNPLHPPANLYTVLAENEPTLQSLKAKRIINPTQWGKLFPAIPNSVSTHSFDTTLLMILLRNLCGFTAPLTGWDALPAVTDLSREADIARVKYFRNTVNGHAENASVDDVKFNEYWLDIRDTLVRLGGVTYGAAIDDLRKECMDPEAEDHYMELLGEWKKDEDNIKDQLNEI
;
A
#
# COMPACT_ATOMS: atom_id res chain seq x y z
N MET A 1 20.54 22.95 -23.31
CA MET A 1 19.06 22.89 -23.20
C MET A 1 18.66 23.64 -21.96
N ALA A 2 17.84 24.70 -22.08
CA ALA A 2 17.32 25.39 -20.90
C ALA A 2 16.27 24.49 -20.23
N SER A 3 16.44 24.22 -18.93
CA SER A 3 15.44 23.48 -18.15
C SER A 3 14.20 24.34 -18.01
N ALA A 4 13.03 23.82 -18.40
CA ALA A 4 11.76 24.44 -18.05
C ALA A 4 11.61 24.49 -16.53
N ALA A 5 10.90 25.50 -16.02
CA ALA A 5 10.58 25.58 -14.59
C ALA A 5 9.66 24.40 -14.19
N PRO A 6 9.84 23.80 -13.00
CA PRO A 6 8.99 22.72 -12.54
C PRO A 6 7.54 23.23 -12.35
N THR A 7 6.58 22.46 -12.86
CA THR A 7 5.13 22.69 -12.69
C THR A 7 4.58 21.81 -11.57
N ALA A 8 3.77 22.38 -10.67
CA ALA A 8 3.25 21.68 -9.48
C ALA A 8 1.72 21.55 -9.45
N SER A 9 1.05 21.68 -10.60
CA SER A 9 -0.41 21.53 -10.67
C SER A 9 -0.85 20.09 -10.47
N SER A 10 -1.89 19.87 -9.65
CA SER A 10 -2.55 18.58 -9.54
C SER A 10 -3.32 18.25 -10.82
N THR A 11 -3.18 17.02 -11.29
CA THR A 11 -3.95 16.44 -12.40
C THR A 11 -4.55 15.10 -11.99
N LYS A 12 -5.49 14.60 -12.78
CA LYS A 12 -6.07 13.27 -12.56
C LYS A 12 -5.01 12.17 -12.44
N GLU A 13 -3.97 12.24 -13.25
CA GLU A 13 -2.87 11.27 -13.26
C GLU A 13 -2.01 11.33 -11.99
N THR A 14 -1.84 12.53 -11.42
CA THR A 14 -1.19 12.68 -10.10
C THR A 14 -2.05 12.12 -8.97
N THR A 15 -3.38 12.26 -9.07
CA THR A 15 -4.34 11.63 -8.14
C THR A 15 -4.29 10.10 -8.26
N ASN A 16 -4.25 9.56 -9.47
CA ASN A 16 -4.11 8.12 -9.73
C ASN A 16 -2.83 7.56 -9.09
N TYR A 17 -1.70 8.26 -9.26
CA TYR A 17 -0.43 7.92 -8.62
C TYR A 17 -0.55 7.90 -7.08
N ALA A 18 -1.14 8.94 -6.49
CA ALA A 18 -1.32 9.04 -5.05
C ALA A 18 -2.20 7.91 -4.50
N ARG A 19 -3.27 7.52 -5.23
CA ARG A 19 -4.12 6.38 -4.87
C ARG A 19 -3.36 5.06 -4.89
N LEU A 20 -2.54 4.80 -5.92
CA LEU A 20 -1.69 3.61 -5.97
C LEU A 20 -0.68 3.59 -4.82
N CYS A 21 -0.08 4.74 -4.49
CA CYS A 21 0.80 4.86 -3.34
C CYS A 21 0.09 4.47 -2.03
N ARG A 22 -1.10 5.02 -1.76
CA ARG A 22 -1.89 4.67 -0.57
C ARG A 22 -2.29 3.20 -0.55
N LEU A 23 -2.75 2.66 -1.68
CA LEU A 23 -3.12 1.24 -1.79
C LEU A 23 -1.95 0.32 -1.42
N LEU A 24 -0.75 0.60 -1.92
CA LEU A 24 0.44 -0.22 -1.66
C LEU A 24 1.03 0.00 -0.26
N VAL A 25 1.10 1.24 0.21
CA VAL A 25 1.73 1.58 1.50
C VAL A 25 0.82 1.23 2.68
N ASP A 26 -0.48 1.52 2.60
CA ASP A 26 -1.39 1.29 3.71
C ASP A 26 -1.91 -0.15 3.66
N ILE A 27 -2.70 -0.47 2.64
CA ILE A 27 -3.40 -1.74 2.52
C ILE A 27 -2.42 -2.88 2.19
N GLY A 28 -1.46 -2.64 1.29
CA GLY A 28 -0.44 -3.61 0.93
C GLY A 28 0.46 -4.02 2.10
N THR A 29 0.89 -3.06 2.93
CA THR A 29 1.65 -3.34 4.15
C THR A 29 0.80 -4.13 5.15
N GLN A 30 -0.48 -3.79 5.31
CA GLN A 30 -1.38 -4.51 6.21
C GLN A 30 -1.57 -5.97 5.74
N ALA A 31 -1.79 -6.23 4.45
CA ALA A 31 -1.92 -7.59 3.93
C ALA A 31 -0.66 -8.45 4.14
N LEU A 32 0.53 -7.87 3.97
CA LEU A 32 1.80 -8.58 4.27
C LEU A 32 1.95 -8.85 5.77
N ARG A 33 1.54 -7.90 6.63
CA ARG A 33 1.55 -8.08 8.08
C ARG A 33 0.60 -9.19 8.51
N ASP A 34 -0.59 -9.24 7.94
CA ASP A 34 -1.58 -10.27 8.24
C ASP A 34 -1.21 -11.63 7.63
N THR A 35 -0.31 -11.65 6.65
CA THR A 35 0.36 -12.88 6.19
C THR A 35 1.45 -13.34 7.15
N LEU A 36 2.20 -12.41 7.75
CA LEU A 36 3.33 -12.70 8.65
C LEU A 36 2.87 -13.15 10.04
N ASN A 37 1.92 -12.43 10.64
CA ASN A 37 1.51 -12.61 12.04
C ASN A 37 1.03 -14.03 12.38
N PRO A 38 0.28 -14.75 11.52
CA PRO A 38 -0.10 -16.14 11.81
C PRO A 38 1.08 -17.11 11.81
N LEU A 39 2.13 -16.82 11.04
CA LEU A 39 3.34 -17.66 10.93
C LEU A 39 4.29 -17.38 12.09
N HIS A 40 4.42 -16.11 12.46
CA HIS A 40 5.26 -15.63 13.55
C HIS A 40 4.44 -14.74 14.48
N PRO A 41 3.72 -15.35 15.45
CA PRO A 41 2.84 -14.61 16.36
C PRO A 41 3.59 -13.47 17.06
N PRO A 42 2.99 -12.26 17.19
CA PRO A 42 3.65 -11.11 17.79
C PRO A 42 4.25 -11.39 19.17
N ALA A 43 3.60 -12.24 19.97
CA ALA A 43 4.09 -12.64 21.29
C ALA A 43 5.45 -13.36 21.27
N ASN A 44 5.76 -14.08 20.19
CA ASN A 44 6.97 -14.88 20.04
C ASN A 44 7.96 -14.30 19.01
N LEU A 45 7.63 -13.15 18.42
CA LEU A 45 8.40 -12.58 17.32
C LEU A 45 9.85 -12.31 17.72
N TYR A 46 10.11 -11.83 18.93
CA TYR A 46 11.47 -11.57 19.41
C TYR A 46 12.32 -12.85 19.46
N THR A 47 11.72 -13.99 19.82
CA THR A 47 12.39 -15.30 19.84
C THR A 47 12.74 -15.74 18.42
N VAL A 48 11.78 -15.66 17.49
CA VAL A 48 12.00 -15.99 16.07
C VAL A 48 13.12 -15.13 15.47
N LEU A 49 13.15 -13.83 15.80
CA LEU A 49 14.18 -12.92 15.32
C LEU A 49 15.56 -13.26 15.90
N ALA A 50 15.64 -13.65 17.17
CA ALA A 50 16.89 -14.08 17.81
C ALA A 50 17.42 -15.39 17.18
N GLU A 51 16.55 -16.37 16.95
CA GLU A 51 16.90 -17.64 16.30
C GLU A 51 17.42 -17.44 14.86
N ASN A 52 16.89 -16.44 14.16
CA ASN A 52 17.26 -16.11 12.79
C ASN A 52 18.26 -14.93 12.70
N GLU A 53 18.86 -14.52 13.81
CA GLU A 53 19.78 -13.39 13.85
C GLU A 53 20.94 -13.53 12.85
N PRO A 54 21.62 -14.70 12.68
CA PRO A 54 22.70 -14.84 11.70
C PRO A 54 22.25 -14.52 10.26
N THR A 55 21.07 -14.96 9.88
CA THR A 55 20.46 -14.67 8.56
C THR A 55 20.21 -13.17 8.42
N LEU A 56 19.60 -12.55 9.43
CA LEU A 56 19.30 -11.12 9.43
C LEU A 56 20.57 -10.26 9.44
N GLN A 57 21.62 -10.65 10.18
CA GLN A 57 22.93 -10.00 10.17
C GLN A 57 23.57 -10.08 8.77
N SER A 58 23.48 -11.21 8.08
CA SER A 58 23.95 -11.34 6.69
C SER A 58 23.22 -10.37 5.75
N LEU A 59 21.91 -10.23 5.90
CA LEU A 59 21.10 -9.29 5.12
C LEU A 59 21.44 -7.83 5.43
N LYS A 60 21.71 -7.51 6.71
CA LYS A 60 22.20 -6.19 7.12
C LYS A 60 23.57 -5.88 6.51
N ALA A 61 24.51 -6.84 6.54
CA ALA A 61 25.84 -6.68 5.95
C ALA A 61 25.76 -6.44 4.43
N LYS A 62 24.80 -7.08 3.75
CA LYS A 62 24.47 -6.87 2.32
C LYS A 62 23.70 -5.58 2.05
N ARG A 63 23.42 -4.76 3.07
CA ARG A 63 22.62 -3.52 2.99
C ARG A 63 21.18 -3.72 2.51
N ILE A 64 20.65 -4.93 2.67
CA ILE A 64 19.24 -5.24 2.39
C ILE A 64 18.36 -4.76 3.55
N ILE A 65 18.83 -4.91 4.79
CA ILE A 65 18.22 -4.33 5.99
C ILE A 65 19.00 -3.09 6.36
N ASN A 66 18.34 -1.93 6.38
CA ASN A 66 18.98 -0.66 6.76
C ASN A 66 19.06 -0.50 8.30
N PRO A 67 19.85 0.46 8.83
CA PRO A 67 20.00 0.65 10.27
C PRO A 67 18.68 0.93 11.02
N THR A 68 17.75 1.67 10.41
CA THR A 68 16.44 1.97 11.00
C THR A 68 15.61 0.70 11.14
N GLN A 69 15.56 -0.13 10.10
CA GLN A 69 14.88 -1.42 10.13
C GLN A 69 15.55 -2.37 11.14
N TRP A 70 16.89 -2.37 11.21
CA TRP A 70 17.63 -3.16 12.20
C TRP A 70 17.21 -2.81 13.64
N GLY A 71 17.11 -1.51 13.96
CA GLY A 71 16.66 -1.06 15.28
C GLY A 71 15.21 -1.46 15.61
N LYS A 72 14.36 -1.68 14.60
CA LYS A 72 13.00 -2.20 14.79
C LYS A 72 12.97 -3.71 15.04
N LEU A 73 13.91 -4.47 14.44
CA LEU A 73 14.04 -5.91 14.64
C LEU A 73 14.71 -6.25 15.98
N PHE A 74 15.74 -5.49 16.35
CA PHE A 74 16.55 -5.70 17.56
C PHE A 74 16.60 -4.43 18.41
N PRO A 75 15.48 -4.03 19.03
CA PRO A 75 15.42 -2.89 19.95
C PRO A 75 16.13 -3.21 21.28
N ALA A 76 16.40 -2.17 22.07
CA ALA A 76 17.03 -2.32 23.38
C ALA A 76 16.21 -3.18 24.37
N ILE A 77 14.88 -3.19 24.23
CA ILE A 77 13.96 -4.05 24.99
C ILE A 77 13.41 -5.08 24.00
N PRO A 78 13.90 -6.34 23.99
CA PRO A 78 13.53 -7.33 22.96
C PRO A 78 12.01 -7.55 22.83
N ASN A 79 11.29 -7.52 23.94
CA ASN A 79 9.84 -7.77 23.96
C ASN A 79 9.01 -6.58 23.44
N SER A 80 9.63 -5.45 23.07
CA SER A 80 8.91 -4.30 22.48
C SER A 80 8.78 -4.38 20.95
N VAL A 81 9.38 -5.40 20.31
CA VAL A 81 9.26 -5.60 18.86
C VAL A 81 7.79 -5.76 18.47
N SER A 82 7.38 -5.01 17.44
CA SER A 82 6.01 -5.06 16.93
C SER A 82 5.99 -4.92 15.41
N THR A 83 5.26 -5.82 14.75
CA THR A 83 5.07 -5.80 13.28
C THR A 83 4.31 -4.56 12.80
N HIS A 84 3.60 -3.85 13.68
CA HIS A 84 2.95 -2.58 13.36
C HIS A 84 3.95 -1.49 12.98
N SER A 85 5.17 -1.54 13.52
CA SER A 85 6.23 -0.58 13.19
C SER A 85 6.95 -0.90 11.87
N PHE A 86 6.71 -2.08 11.29
CA PHE A 86 7.44 -2.55 10.12
C PHE A 86 6.84 -1.95 8.84
N ASP A 87 7.73 -1.43 7.99
CA ASP A 87 7.36 -0.99 6.64
C ASP A 87 7.20 -2.19 5.69
N THR A 88 6.63 -1.93 4.50
CA THR A 88 6.40 -2.95 3.47
C THR A 88 7.67 -3.73 3.15
N THR A 89 8.82 -3.06 3.05
CA THR A 89 10.09 -3.69 2.67
C THR A 89 10.58 -4.64 3.74
N LEU A 90 10.51 -4.24 5.01
CA LEU A 90 10.89 -5.08 6.12
C LEU A 90 9.99 -6.32 6.20
N LEU A 91 8.67 -6.16 6.05
CA LEU A 91 7.74 -7.30 6.03
C LEU A 91 8.06 -8.29 4.91
N MET A 92 8.33 -7.80 3.69
CA MET A 92 8.72 -8.66 2.56
C MET A 92 10.04 -9.41 2.82
N ILE A 93 11.02 -8.76 3.45
CA ILE A 93 12.28 -9.40 3.84
C ILE A 93 12.02 -10.54 4.83
N LEU A 94 11.20 -10.30 5.86
CA LEU A 94 10.89 -11.32 6.86
C LEU A 94 10.12 -12.50 6.25
N LEU A 95 9.09 -12.23 5.43
CA LEU A 95 8.32 -13.27 4.75
C LEU A 95 9.22 -14.15 3.88
N ARG A 96 10.09 -13.55 3.06
CA ARG A 96 11.00 -14.28 2.17
C ARG A 96 12.01 -15.16 2.90
N ASN A 97 12.52 -14.72 4.05
CA ASN A 97 13.69 -15.34 4.67
C ASN A 97 13.37 -16.17 5.92
N LEU A 98 12.25 -15.91 6.61
CA LEU A 98 11.93 -16.53 7.90
C LEU A 98 10.70 -17.45 7.82
N CYS A 99 9.93 -17.44 6.73
CA CYS A 99 8.67 -18.19 6.63
C CYS A 99 8.77 -19.48 5.79
N GLY A 100 9.97 -19.87 5.36
CA GLY A 100 10.18 -21.09 4.57
C GLY A 100 9.58 -21.05 3.15
N PHE A 101 9.18 -19.88 2.66
CA PHE A 101 8.63 -19.72 1.31
C PHE A 101 9.67 -19.98 0.23
N THR A 102 9.25 -20.68 -0.82
CA THR A 102 10.07 -20.89 -2.02
C THR A 102 9.84 -19.75 -3.00
N ALA A 103 10.90 -19.23 -3.60
CA ALA A 103 10.77 -18.16 -4.59
C ALA A 103 9.86 -18.62 -5.75
N PRO A 104 9.01 -17.72 -6.30
CA PRO A 104 8.35 -17.98 -7.58
C PRO A 104 9.37 -18.31 -8.67
N LEU A 105 8.94 -18.93 -9.76
CA LEU A 105 9.83 -19.28 -10.88
C LEU A 105 10.59 -18.06 -11.46
N THR A 106 9.97 -16.89 -11.42
CA THR A 106 10.54 -15.61 -11.86
C THR A 106 11.44 -14.95 -10.79
N GLY A 107 11.55 -15.54 -9.61
CA GLY A 107 12.21 -14.96 -8.44
C GLY A 107 11.37 -13.90 -7.73
N TRP A 108 11.95 -13.27 -6.71
CA TRP A 108 11.29 -12.27 -5.85
C TRP A 108 11.33 -10.84 -6.40
N ASP A 109 12.02 -10.62 -7.53
CA ASP A 109 12.36 -9.28 -8.03
C ASP A 109 11.69 -8.97 -9.38
N ALA A 110 11.08 -9.97 -10.03
CA ALA A 110 10.33 -9.82 -11.28
C ALA A 110 8.84 -10.09 -11.06
N LEU A 111 8.00 -9.46 -11.89
CA LEU A 111 6.55 -9.67 -11.86
C LEU A 111 6.23 -11.14 -12.20
N PRO A 112 5.58 -11.90 -11.30
CA PRO A 112 5.17 -13.27 -11.58
C PRO A 112 4.12 -13.36 -12.69
N ALA A 113 4.03 -14.51 -13.35
CA ALA A 113 3.03 -14.76 -14.39
C ALA A 113 1.60 -14.63 -13.83
N VAL A 114 0.67 -14.02 -14.56
CA VAL A 114 -0.72 -13.78 -14.10
C VAL A 114 -1.43 -15.07 -13.65
N THR A 115 -1.04 -16.22 -14.19
CA THR A 115 -1.60 -17.53 -13.82
C THR A 115 -1.05 -18.11 -12.51
N ASP A 116 0.05 -17.58 -11.98
CA ASP A 116 0.65 -18.04 -10.73
C ASP A 116 -0.01 -17.35 -9.53
N LEU A 117 -1.09 -17.93 -9.03
CA LEU A 117 -1.87 -17.38 -7.90
C LEU A 117 -1.38 -17.88 -6.53
N SER A 118 -0.12 -18.33 -6.45
CA SER A 118 0.49 -18.75 -5.17
C SER A 118 0.69 -17.56 -4.22
N ARG A 119 0.78 -17.86 -2.92
CA ARG A 119 1.04 -16.86 -1.88
C ARG A 119 2.37 -16.15 -2.14
N GLU A 120 3.39 -16.91 -2.52
CA GLU A 120 4.74 -16.43 -2.80
C GLU A 120 4.76 -15.52 -4.02
N ALA A 121 4.02 -15.86 -5.07
CA ALA A 121 3.84 -14.99 -6.22
C ALA A 121 3.12 -13.70 -5.84
N ASP A 122 2.07 -13.76 -5.00
CA ASP A 122 1.37 -12.56 -4.54
C ASP A 122 2.25 -11.64 -3.68
N ILE A 123 3.09 -12.20 -2.80
CA ILE A 123 4.10 -11.42 -2.06
C ILE A 123 5.09 -10.74 -3.03
N ALA A 124 5.53 -11.45 -4.07
CA ALA A 124 6.41 -10.89 -5.09
C ALA A 124 5.71 -9.82 -5.95
N ARG A 125 4.42 -9.95 -6.25
CA ARG A 125 3.61 -8.92 -6.93
C ARG A 125 3.53 -7.63 -6.13
N VAL A 126 3.22 -7.71 -4.83
CA VAL A 126 3.18 -6.51 -3.95
C VAL A 126 4.54 -5.79 -3.99
N LYS A 127 5.64 -6.54 -3.92
CA LYS A 127 6.99 -5.98 -4.04
C LYS A 127 7.21 -5.28 -5.37
N TYR A 128 6.87 -5.96 -6.46
CA TYR A 128 7.04 -5.46 -7.81
C TYR A 128 6.29 -4.15 -8.01
N PHE A 129 5.01 -4.09 -7.63
CA PHE A 129 4.20 -2.88 -7.77
C PHE A 129 4.69 -1.76 -6.86
N ARG A 130 5.04 -2.03 -5.60
CA ARG A 130 5.65 -1.04 -4.69
C ARG A 130 6.93 -0.46 -5.28
N ASN A 131 7.80 -1.28 -5.86
CA ASN A 131 9.03 -0.79 -6.49
C ASN A 131 8.73 0.01 -7.75
N THR A 132 7.81 -0.46 -8.59
CA THR A 132 7.43 0.21 -9.84
C THR A 132 6.75 1.56 -9.59
N VAL A 133 5.85 1.64 -8.61
CA VAL A 133 5.08 2.85 -8.30
C VAL A 133 5.86 3.79 -7.39
N ASN A 134 6.58 3.30 -6.36
CA ASN A 134 7.20 4.20 -5.38
C ASN A 134 8.73 4.26 -5.51
N GLY A 135 9.38 3.15 -5.86
CA GLY A 135 10.84 3.04 -5.85
C GLY A 135 11.54 3.51 -7.13
N HIS A 136 10.85 3.39 -8.26
CA HIS A 136 11.40 3.61 -9.60
C HIS A 136 10.47 4.46 -10.48
N ALA A 137 9.51 5.17 -9.90
CA ALA A 137 8.70 6.11 -10.65
C ALA A 137 9.54 7.28 -11.15
N GLU A 138 9.44 7.55 -12.46
CA GLU A 138 10.12 8.69 -13.10
C GLU A 138 9.42 10.02 -12.77
N ASN A 139 8.11 9.96 -12.52
CA ASN A 139 7.28 11.08 -12.13
C ASN A 139 6.11 10.61 -11.25
N ALA A 140 5.49 11.54 -10.53
CA ALA A 140 4.33 11.28 -9.69
C ALA A 140 3.02 11.33 -10.51
N SER A 141 2.96 10.59 -11.62
CA SER A 141 1.85 10.63 -12.57
C SER A 141 1.62 9.25 -13.20
N VAL A 142 0.36 8.80 -13.23
CA VAL A 142 -0.04 7.53 -13.86
C VAL A 142 -1.30 7.75 -14.69
N ASP A 143 -1.22 7.46 -15.98
CA ASP A 143 -2.36 7.54 -16.89
C ASP A 143 -3.48 6.53 -16.51
N ASP A 144 -4.69 6.78 -16.99
CA ASP A 144 -5.86 5.99 -16.63
C ASP A 144 -5.75 4.52 -17.02
N VAL A 145 -5.12 4.20 -18.15
CA VAL A 145 -4.99 2.80 -18.63
C VAL A 145 -4.12 2.02 -17.66
N LYS A 146 -2.91 2.54 -17.40
CA LYS A 146 -1.95 1.95 -16.47
C LYS A 146 -2.47 1.92 -15.04
N PHE A 147 -3.17 2.97 -14.62
CA PHE A 147 -3.81 3.02 -13.31
C PHE A 147 -4.82 1.88 -13.16
N ASN A 148 -5.71 1.68 -14.13
CA ASN A 148 -6.72 0.63 -14.07
C ASN A 148 -6.11 -0.77 -14.07
N GLU A 149 -5.09 -1.01 -14.91
CA GLU A 149 -4.36 -2.28 -14.94
C GLU A 149 -3.70 -2.59 -13.60
N TYR A 150 -2.93 -1.63 -13.05
CA TYR A 150 -2.24 -1.80 -11.77
C TYR A 150 -3.23 -1.96 -10.63
N TRP A 151 -4.29 -1.15 -10.61
CA TRP A 151 -5.30 -1.20 -9.57
C TRP A 151 -5.96 -2.57 -9.48
N LEU A 152 -6.35 -3.15 -10.62
CA LEU A 152 -7.00 -4.46 -10.66
C LEU A 152 -6.06 -5.57 -10.18
N ASP A 153 -4.82 -5.60 -10.68
CA ASP A 153 -3.85 -6.64 -10.28
C ASP A 153 -3.49 -6.52 -8.78
N ILE A 154 -3.22 -5.31 -8.31
CA ILE A 154 -2.93 -5.07 -6.89
C ILE A 154 -4.14 -5.45 -6.03
N ARG A 155 -5.35 -5.03 -6.41
CA ARG A 155 -6.57 -5.38 -5.67
C ARG A 155 -6.73 -6.88 -5.54
N ASP A 156 -6.67 -7.61 -6.64
CA ASP A 156 -6.88 -9.06 -6.64
C ASP A 156 -5.77 -9.78 -5.85
N THR A 157 -4.53 -9.30 -5.96
CA THR A 157 -3.39 -9.76 -5.17
C THR A 157 -3.62 -9.56 -3.67
N LEU A 158 -4.05 -8.37 -3.25
CA LEU A 158 -4.28 -8.05 -1.84
C LEU A 158 -5.48 -8.81 -1.27
N VAL A 159 -6.53 -9.02 -2.06
CA VAL A 159 -7.67 -9.85 -1.66
C VAL A 159 -7.27 -11.32 -1.48
N ARG A 160 -6.38 -11.86 -2.33
CA ARG A 160 -5.86 -13.23 -2.15
C ARG A 160 -4.97 -13.36 -0.91
N LEU A 161 -4.18 -12.33 -0.59
CA LEU A 161 -3.30 -12.33 0.59
C LEU A 161 -4.06 -12.12 1.91
N GLY A 162 -4.90 -11.08 1.96
CA GLY A 162 -5.56 -10.61 3.19
C GLY A 162 -7.01 -11.09 3.34
N GLY A 163 -7.60 -11.67 2.29
CA GLY A 163 -8.97 -12.18 2.28
C GLY A 163 -9.99 -11.21 1.69
N VAL A 164 -11.23 -11.69 1.55
CA VAL A 164 -12.33 -11.00 0.85
C VAL A 164 -12.73 -9.66 1.49
N THR A 165 -12.44 -9.47 2.78
CA THR A 165 -12.74 -8.24 3.53
C THR A 165 -11.95 -7.03 3.01
N TYR A 166 -10.80 -7.25 2.37
CA TYR A 166 -9.99 -6.20 1.76
C TYR A 166 -10.67 -5.58 0.54
N GLY A 167 -11.51 -6.33 -0.17
CA GLY A 167 -12.12 -5.88 -1.43
C GLY A 167 -12.92 -4.58 -1.25
N ALA A 168 -13.77 -4.52 -0.22
CA ALA A 168 -14.58 -3.33 0.07
C ALA A 168 -13.71 -2.11 0.40
N ALA A 169 -12.75 -2.26 1.32
CA ALA A 169 -11.86 -1.15 1.71
C ALA A 169 -11.03 -0.61 0.53
N ILE A 170 -10.59 -1.50 -0.37
CA ILE A 170 -9.88 -1.09 -1.59
C ILE A 170 -10.86 -0.37 -2.54
N ASP A 171 -12.05 -0.91 -2.76
CA ASP A 171 -13.03 -0.31 -3.66
C ASP A 171 -13.51 1.07 -3.18
N ASP A 172 -13.55 1.29 -1.87
CA ASP A 172 -13.84 2.59 -1.25
C ASP A 172 -12.67 3.57 -1.45
N LEU A 173 -11.42 3.14 -1.22
CA LEU A 173 -10.22 3.94 -1.47
C LEU A 173 -10.14 4.43 -2.93
N ARG A 174 -10.63 3.63 -3.89
CA ARG A 174 -10.65 4.04 -5.30
C ARG A 174 -11.52 5.28 -5.55
N LYS A 175 -12.59 5.44 -4.78
CA LYS A 175 -13.62 6.46 -4.95
C LYS A 175 -13.40 7.67 -4.04
N GLU A 176 -12.65 7.50 -2.95
CA GLU A 176 -12.36 8.54 -1.96
C GLU A 176 -11.84 9.82 -2.63
N CYS A 177 -12.33 10.97 -2.16
CA CYS A 177 -11.75 12.27 -2.51
C CYS A 177 -10.35 12.38 -1.91
N MET A 178 -9.40 12.88 -2.69
CA MET A 178 -8.04 13.11 -2.18
C MET A 178 -7.90 14.44 -1.41
N ASP A 179 -8.98 15.24 -1.36
CA ASP A 179 -9.10 16.50 -0.63
C ASP A 179 -10.45 16.54 0.10
N PRO A 180 -10.49 16.03 1.35
CA PRO A 180 -11.74 15.97 2.12
C PRO A 180 -12.27 17.37 2.47
N GLU A 181 -11.41 18.37 2.63
CA GLU A 181 -11.83 19.75 2.92
C GLU A 181 -12.58 20.35 1.72
N ALA A 182 -12.10 20.11 0.50
CA ALA A 182 -12.80 20.51 -0.71
C ALA A 182 -14.14 19.77 -0.87
N GLU A 183 -14.19 18.46 -0.59
CA GLU A 183 -15.43 17.69 -0.64
C GLU A 183 -16.46 18.24 0.34
N ASP A 184 -16.08 18.46 1.59
CA ASP A 184 -16.95 19.04 2.63
C ASP A 184 -17.48 20.42 2.21
N HIS A 185 -16.61 21.28 1.67
CA HIS A 185 -17.01 22.61 1.18
C HIS A 185 -18.06 22.54 0.06
N TYR A 186 -17.85 21.67 -0.95
CA TYR A 186 -18.83 21.50 -2.03
C TYR A 186 -20.13 20.87 -1.54
N MET A 187 -20.07 19.93 -0.59
CA MET A 187 -21.25 19.34 0.03
C MET A 187 -22.08 20.36 0.82
N GLU A 188 -21.42 21.29 1.52
CA GLU A 188 -22.09 22.41 2.21
C GLU A 188 -22.82 23.33 1.22
N LEU A 189 -22.12 23.77 0.16
CA LEU A 189 -22.71 24.62 -0.88
C LEU A 189 -23.91 23.97 -1.58
N LEU A 190 -23.83 22.67 -1.90
CA LEU A 190 -24.96 21.92 -2.46
C LEU A 190 -26.14 21.85 -1.49
N GLY A 191 -25.86 21.77 -0.19
CA GLY A 191 -26.88 21.81 0.86
C GLY A 191 -27.58 23.16 0.96
N GLU A 192 -26.83 24.26 0.81
CA GLU A 192 -27.39 25.62 0.76
C GLU A 192 -28.27 25.81 -0.48
N TRP A 193 -27.78 25.45 -1.67
CA TRP A 193 -28.55 25.57 -2.90
C TRP A 193 -29.85 24.79 -2.88
N LYS A 194 -29.85 23.59 -2.29
CA LYS A 194 -31.07 22.81 -2.13
C LYS A 194 -32.10 23.53 -1.25
N LYS A 195 -31.67 24.16 -0.15
CA LYS A 195 -32.57 24.93 0.72
C LYS A 195 -33.17 26.13 -0.01
N ASP A 196 -32.35 26.82 -0.81
CA ASP A 196 -32.81 27.95 -1.62
C ASP A 196 -33.83 27.50 -2.68
N GLU A 197 -33.59 26.37 -3.36
CA GLU A 197 -34.52 25.79 -4.33
C GLU A 197 -35.85 25.38 -3.68
N ASP A 198 -35.79 24.73 -2.52
CA ASP A 198 -36.98 24.32 -1.77
C ASP A 198 -37.79 25.56 -1.32
N ASN A 199 -37.12 26.60 -0.81
CA ASN A 199 -37.76 27.87 -0.44
C ASN A 199 -38.43 28.57 -1.63
N ILE A 200 -37.81 28.58 -2.81
CA ILE A 200 -38.42 29.13 -4.03
C ILE A 200 -39.67 28.34 -4.44
N LYS A 201 -39.62 27.00 -4.36
CA LYS A 201 -40.77 26.14 -4.68
C LYS A 201 -41.93 26.35 -3.71
N ASP A 202 -41.64 26.48 -2.42
CA ASP A 202 -42.65 26.76 -1.40
C ASP A 202 -43.34 28.10 -1.66
N GLN A 203 -42.57 29.16 -1.94
CA GLN A 203 -43.13 30.46 -2.31
C GLN A 203 -44.00 30.41 -3.58
N LEU A 204 -43.65 29.56 -4.55
CA LEU A 204 -44.42 29.40 -5.78
C LEU A 204 -45.73 28.62 -5.56
N ASN A 205 -45.76 27.68 -4.61
CA ASN A 205 -46.95 26.90 -4.25
C ASN A 205 -47.96 27.69 -3.40
N GLU A 206 -47.54 28.82 -2.82
CA GLU A 206 -48.39 29.74 -2.06
C GLU A 206 -49.12 30.79 -2.93
N ILE A 207 -48.88 30.80 -4.25
CA ILE A 207 -49.51 31.69 -5.25
C ILE A 207 -50.60 30.93 -6.02
#